data_AF-A0A9D5JX44-F1
#
_entry.id   AF-A0A9D5JX44-F1
#
_cell.length_a   1.000
_cell.length_b   1.000
_cell.length_c   1.000
_cell.angle_alpha   90.00
_cell.angle_beta   90.00
_cell.angle_gamma   90.00
#
_symmetry.space_group_name_H-M   'P 1'
#
loop_
_entity.id
_entity.type
_entity.pdbx_description
1 polymer ?
#
loop_
_entity_poly.entity_id
_entity_poly.type
_entity_poly.pdbx_seq_one_letter_code
_entity_poly.pdbx_strand_id
1 'polypeptide(L)'
;MKCSALSPAQLAGLRDGIVTVDSHTAGEFTRLVVGGLEDIPGDSMAVKRAYFQQHHDHLRLMLIQEPRGYGGVAAVVTPPVHPASKFGLIYMDAKRYPFLC
;
A
#
# COMPACT_ATOMS: atom_id res chain seq x y z
N MET A 1 5.70 14.87 18.04
CA MET A 1 4.80 14.03 17.23
C MET A 1 4.31 12.89 18.10
N LYS A 2 3.01 12.82 18.40
CA LYS A 2 2.46 11.64 19.08
C LYS A 2 2.20 10.60 18.00
N CYS A 3 2.86 9.45 18.08
CA CYS A 3 2.41 8.23 17.41
C CYS A 3 1.03 7.91 18.01
N SER A 4 -0.04 8.44 17.43
CA SER A 4 -1.39 8.08 17.84
C SER A 4 -1.61 6.63 17.44
N ALA A 5 -1.95 5.78 18.41
CA ALA A 5 -2.29 4.39 18.11
C ALA A 5 -3.38 4.35 17.03
N LEU A 6 -3.20 3.48 16.04
CA LEU A 6 -4.23 3.23 15.04
C LEU A 6 -5.48 2.71 15.75
N SER A 7 -6.65 3.24 15.38
CA SER A 7 -7.92 2.78 15.94
C SER A 7 -8.20 1.34 15.48
N PRO A 8 -9.04 0.57 16.19
CA PRO A 8 -9.45 -0.76 15.75
C PRO A 8 -10.03 -0.79 14.33
N ALA A 9 -10.71 0.28 13.91
CA ALA A 9 -11.23 0.42 12.55
C ALA A 9 -10.10 0.59 11.50
N GLN A 10 -8.98 1.20 11.88
CA GLN A 10 -7.78 1.31 11.03
C GLN A 10 -6.92 0.04 11.05
N LEU A 11 -7.19 -0.88 11.98
CA LEU A 11 -6.56 -2.20 11.98
C LEU A 11 -7.44 -3.26 11.31
N ALA A 12 -8.70 -2.93 11.01
CA ALA A 12 -9.60 -3.79 10.27
C ALA A 12 -9.01 -4.12 8.88
N GLY A 13 -8.97 -5.40 8.55
CA GLY A 13 -8.37 -5.89 7.31
C GLY A 13 -6.88 -6.25 7.39
N LEU A 14 -6.22 -6.01 8.52
CA LEU A 14 -4.86 -6.47 8.77
C LEU A 14 -4.84 -7.84 9.45
N ARG A 15 -3.91 -8.71 9.06
CA ARG A 15 -3.70 -10.04 9.67
C ARG A 15 -2.43 -10.03 10.50
N ASP A 16 -2.56 -9.77 11.81
CA ASP A 16 -1.48 -9.67 12.83
C ASP A 16 -0.35 -8.64 12.56
N GLY A 17 -0.17 -8.19 11.32
CA GLY A 17 0.83 -7.23 10.88
C GLY A 17 0.84 -7.11 9.35
N ILE A 18 1.78 -6.32 8.82
CA ILE A 18 1.99 -6.18 7.37
C ILE A 18 3.38 -6.71 7.03
N VAL A 19 3.45 -7.50 5.97
CA VAL A 19 4.71 -8.05 5.45
C VAL A 19 5.13 -7.23 4.24
N THR A 20 6.34 -6.68 4.30
CA THR A 20 6.90 -5.86 3.23
C THR A 20 8.26 -6.36 2.76
N VAL A 21 8.56 -6.12 1.48
CA VAL A 21 9.88 -6.30 0.89
C VAL A 21 10.38 -4.92 0.45
N ASP A 22 11.52 -4.52 0.97
CA ASP A 22 12.15 -3.25 0.65
C ASP A 22 13.25 -3.47 -0.41
N SER A 23 13.31 -2.56 -1.38
CA SER A 23 14.30 -2.59 -2.45
C SER A 23 14.70 -1.17 -2.85
N HIS A 24 15.75 -1.06 -3.66
CA HIS A 24 16.06 0.19 -4.34
C HIS A 24 16.38 -0.06 -5.81
N THR A 25 16.02 0.89 -6.66
CA THR A 25 16.41 0.91 -8.08
C THR A 25 17.22 2.17 -8.32
N ALA A 26 18.52 2.01 -8.63
CA ALA A 26 19.45 3.13 -8.80
C ALA A 26 19.53 4.11 -7.61
N GLY A 27 19.17 3.67 -6.40
CA GLY A 27 19.17 4.48 -5.18
C GLY A 27 17.79 4.97 -4.76
N GLU A 28 16.79 4.86 -5.64
CA GLU A 28 15.40 5.17 -5.32
C GLU A 28 14.75 4.00 -4.58
N PHE A 29 14.35 4.23 -3.33
CA PHE A 29 13.76 3.21 -2.47
C PHE A 29 12.31 2.93 -2.82
N THR A 30 11.93 1.65 -2.78
CA THR A 30 10.55 1.20 -2.91
C THR A 30 10.25 0.13 -1.87
N ARG A 31 9.16 0.33 -1.11
CA ARG A 31 8.61 -0.65 -0.18
C ARG A 31 7.39 -1.35 -0.78
N LEU A 32 7.48 -2.66 -0.96
CA LEU A 32 6.39 -3.47 -1.52
C LEU A 32 5.67 -4.25 -0.41
N VAL A 33 4.38 -4.00 -0.23
CA VAL A 33 3.50 -4.80 0.64
C VAL A 33 3.12 -6.09 -0.09
N VAL A 34 3.52 -7.22 0.49
CA VAL A 34 3.34 -8.57 -0.09
C VAL A 34 2.42 -9.46 0.73
N GLY A 35 2.01 -9.03 1.92
CA GLY A 35 1.12 -9.81 2.78
C GLY A 35 0.64 -9.04 4.00
N GLY A 36 -0.31 -9.64 4.72
CA GLY A 36 -0.93 -9.04 5.90
C GLY A 36 -2.13 -8.13 5.60
N LEU A 37 -2.52 -8.01 4.33
CA LEU A 37 -3.74 -7.31 3.90
C LEU A 37 -4.78 -8.29 3.36
N GLU A 38 -6.04 -8.00 3.59
CA GLU A 38 -7.14 -8.60 2.83
C GLU A 38 -7.16 -8.14 1.36
N ASP A 39 -7.88 -8.88 0.52
CA ASP A 39 -7.97 -8.58 -0.90
C ASP A 39 -8.71 -7.26 -1.14
N ILE A 40 -8.11 -6.39 -1.95
CA ILE A 40 -8.69 -5.10 -2.30
C ILE A 40 -9.77 -5.32 -3.38
N PRO A 41 -11.04 -4.99 -3.09
CA PRO A 41 -12.14 -5.20 -4.03
C PRO A 41 -12.06 -4.25 -5.23
N GLY A 42 -12.54 -4.73 -6.38
CA GLY A 42 -12.63 -3.95 -7.61
C GLY A 42 -12.42 -4.79 -8.87
N ASP A 43 -13.15 -4.45 -9.92
CA ASP A 43 -13.11 -5.07 -11.25
C ASP A 43 -11.99 -4.51 -12.16
N SER A 44 -11.41 -3.38 -11.77
CA SER A 44 -10.31 -2.71 -12.46
C SER A 44 -9.27 -2.18 -11.48
N MET A 45 -8.03 -1.99 -11.94
CA MET A 45 -6.98 -1.42 -11.10
C MET A 45 -7.32 0.00 -10.62
N ALA A 46 -8.06 0.77 -11.41
CA ALA A 46 -8.54 2.10 -11.03
C ALA A 46 -9.53 2.04 -9.86
N VAL A 47 -10.48 1.09 -9.89
CA VAL A 47 -11.44 0.88 -8.79
C VAL A 47 -10.71 0.39 -7.53
N LYS A 48 -9.81 -0.60 -7.66
CA LYS A 48 -9.00 -1.07 -6.51
C LYS A 48 -8.17 0.06 -5.89
N ARG A 49 -7.54 0.91 -6.72
CA ARG A 49 -6.79 2.08 -6.25
C ARG A 49 -7.68 3.07 -5.51
N ALA A 50 -8.86 3.39 -6.06
CA ALA A 50 -9.80 4.31 -5.44
C ALA A 50 -10.30 3.77 -4.09
N TYR A 51 -10.62 2.48 -4.03
CA TYR A 51 -10.99 1.81 -2.78
C TYR A 51 -9.87 1.90 -1.75
N PHE A 52 -8.63 1.57 -2.14
CA PHE A 52 -7.49 1.65 -1.23
C PHE A 52 -7.27 3.08 -0.70
N GLN A 53 -7.39 4.08 -1.57
CA GLN A 53 -7.28 5.49 -1.16
C GLN A 53 -8.39 5.89 -0.16
N GLN A 54 -9.61 5.38 -0.33
CA GLN A 54 -10.74 5.73 0.55
C GLN A 54 -10.70 5.01 1.90
N HIS A 55 -10.26 3.74 1.91
CA HIS A 55 -10.38 2.86 3.07
C HIS A 55 -9.06 2.57 3.78
N HIS A 56 -7.93 2.65 3.08
CA HIS A 56 -6.62 2.22 3.56
C HIS A 56 -5.53 3.32 3.53
N ASP A 57 -5.91 4.61 3.46
CA ASP A 57 -4.92 5.70 3.40
C ASP A 57 -3.98 5.77 4.61
N HIS A 58 -4.45 5.32 5.77
CA HIS A 58 -3.65 5.19 6.98
C HIS A 58 -2.44 4.27 6.79
N LEU A 59 -2.54 3.25 5.92
CA LEU A 59 -1.42 2.36 5.59
C LEU A 59 -0.37 3.08 4.76
N ARG A 60 -0.79 3.85 3.76
CA ARG A 60 0.13 4.69 2.97
C ARG A 60 0.92 5.61 3.89
N LEU A 61 0.23 6.33 4.78
CA LEU A 61 0.87 7.22 5.73
C LEU A 61 1.84 6.46 6.66
N MET A 62 1.43 5.32 7.20
CA MET A 62 2.28 4.48 8.04
C MET A 62 3.54 3.97 7.31
N LEU A 63 3.42 3.62 6.03
CA LEU A 63 4.51 3.05 5.23
C LEU A 63 5.51 4.11 4.77
N ILE A 64 5.04 5.33 4.52
CA ILE A 64 5.83 6.41 3.90
C ILE A 64 6.33 7.41 4.94
N GLN A 65 5.56 7.71 5.99
CA GLN A 65 5.95 8.68 7.00
C GLN A 65 6.76 8.03 8.13
N GLU A 66 7.51 8.86 8.84
CA GLU A 66 8.17 8.45 10.09
C GLU A 66 7.15 7.92 11.10
N PRO A 67 7.52 6.94 11.94
CA PRO A 67 8.88 6.44 12.17
C PRO A 67 9.29 5.25 11.29
N ARG A 68 8.39 4.73 10.43
CA ARG A 68 8.65 3.50 9.66
C ARG A 68 9.08 3.78 8.22
N GLY A 69 8.65 4.91 7.67
CA GLY A 69 9.04 5.38 6.33
C GLY A 69 9.84 6.67 6.39
N TYR A 70 10.24 7.16 5.22
CA TYR A 70 11.05 8.38 5.08
C TYR A 70 10.68 9.26 3.86
N GLY A 71 9.50 9.06 3.26
CA GLY A 71 9.03 9.85 2.11
C GLY A 71 9.29 9.24 0.73
N GLY A 72 9.70 7.97 0.66
CA GLY A 72 9.86 7.22 -0.59
C GLY A 72 8.54 6.73 -1.21
N VAL A 73 8.64 5.79 -2.16
CA VAL A 73 7.49 5.15 -2.79
C VAL A 73 7.16 3.83 -2.08
N ALA A 74 5.87 3.55 -1.92
CA ALA A 74 5.39 2.24 -1.55
C ALA A 74 4.43 1.69 -2.61
N ALA A 75 4.25 0.37 -2.63
CA ALA A 75 3.26 -0.28 -3.46
C ALA A 75 2.63 -1.46 -2.72
N VAL A 76 1.40 -1.84 -3.08
CA VAL A 76 0.75 -3.05 -2.59
C VAL A 76 0.47 -4.02 -3.72
N VAL A 77 0.82 -5.29 -3.49
CA VAL A 77 0.49 -6.40 -4.40
C VAL A 77 -0.98 -6.77 -4.24
N THR A 78 -1.66 -6.98 -5.36
CA THR A 78 -3.07 -7.37 -5.40
C THR A 78 -3.28 -8.54 -6.36
N PRO A 79 -4.37 -9.31 -6.21
CA PRO A 79 -4.81 -10.22 -7.25
C PRO A 79 -4.97 -9.47 -8.60
N PRO A 80 -4.57 -10.09 -9.71
CA PRO A 80 -4.68 -9.45 -11.03
C PRO A 80 -6.15 -9.22 -11.40
N VAL A 81 -6.41 -8.15 -12.16
CA VAL A 81 -7.74 -7.91 -12.77
C VAL A 81 -7.86 -8.55 -14.16
N HIS A 82 -6.74 -8.70 -14.86
CA HIS A 82 -6.69 -9.31 -16.18
C HIS A 82 -6.18 -10.76 -16.09
N PRO A 83 -6.81 -11.75 -16.75
CA PRO A 83 -6.43 -13.17 -16.61
C PRO A 83 -4.98 -13.50 -17.01
N ALA A 84 -4.41 -12.74 -17.95
CA ALA A 84 -3.02 -12.93 -18.38
C ALA A 84 -1.97 -12.31 -17.43
N SER A 85 -2.39 -11.47 -16.47
CA SER A 85 -1.49 -10.83 -15.52
C SER A 85 -1.19 -11.75 -14.34
N LYS A 86 0.03 -11.66 -13.78
CA LYS A 86 0.40 -12.43 -12.59
C LYS A 86 -0.08 -11.79 -11.29
N PHE A 87 -0.10 -10.45 -11.26
CA PHE A 87 -0.53 -9.65 -10.12
C PHE A 87 -0.92 -8.24 -10.60
N GLY A 88 -1.56 -7.48 -9.72
CA GLY A 88 -1.75 -6.04 -9.88
C GLY A 88 -0.94 -5.25 -8.84
N LEU A 89 -0.60 -4.01 -9.15
CA LEU A 89 0.08 -3.09 -8.23
C LEU A 89 -0.71 -1.81 -8.04
N ILE A 90 -0.73 -1.32 -6.80
CA ILE A 90 -1.19 0.03 -6.47
C ILE A 90 -0.01 0.77 -5.86
N TYR A 91 0.49 1.79 -6.58
CA TYR A 91 1.56 2.65 -6.11
C TYR A 91 1.02 3.78 -5.22
N MET A 92 1.85 4.22 -4.29
CA MET A 92 1.54 5.30 -3.37
C MET A 92 2.79 6.09 -2.98
N ASP A 93 2.68 7.42 -2.97
CA ASP A 93 3.69 8.37 -2.52
C ASP A 93 3.18 9.19 -1.32
N ALA A 94 4.00 10.10 -0.77
CA ALA A 94 3.63 10.90 0.40
C ALA A 94 2.36 11.76 0.21
N LYS A 95 1.95 12.04 -1.02
CA LYS A 95 0.85 12.96 -1.37
C LYS A 95 -0.25 12.31 -2.22
N ARG A 96 0.03 11.23 -2.95
CA ARG A 96 -0.78 10.74 -4.07
C ARG A 96 -0.75 9.22 -4.18
N TYR A 97 -1.67 8.71 -4.98
CA TYR A 97 -1.66 7.37 -5.54
C TYR A 97 -1.40 7.47 -7.04
N PRO A 98 -0.14 7.41 -7.52
CA PRO A 98 0.12 7.48 -8.95
C PRO A 98 -0.37 6.20 -9.65
N PHE A 99 -0.66 6.28 -10.96
CA PHE A 99 -1.05 5.11 -11.76
C PHE A 99 0.15 4.23 -12.12
N LEU A 100 1.34 4.83 -12.22
CA LEU A 100 2.62 4.21 -12.58
C LEU A 100 3.74 4.88 -11.76
N CYS A 101 4.89 4.22 -11.64
CA CYS A 101 6.08 4.72 -10.93
C CYS A 101 7.34 4.33 -11.70
#